data_AF-A0A3A4K522-F1
#
_entry.id   AF-A0A3A4K522-F1
#
_cell.length_a   1.000
_cell.length_b   1.000
_cell.length_c   1.000
_cell.angle_alpha   90.00
_cell.angle_beta   90.00
_cell.angle_gamma   90.00
#
_symmetry.space_group_name_H-M   'P 1'
#
loop_
_entity.id
_entity.type
_entity.pdbx_description
1 polymer ?
#
loop_
_entity_poly.entity_id
_entity_poly.type
_entity_poly.pdbx_seq_one_letter_code
_entity_poly.pdbx_strand_id
1 'polypeptide(L)'
;MTLISANFGEIAAGAESIIAAAGNITKMLEDLNGQVKSFANGKNWEGETSQAFNEFQAKWDRSVTHLNETLTSAGKLVHTGNADLESQEKSLSQMFL
;
A
#
# COMPACT_ATOMS: atom_id res chain seq x y z
N MET A 1 15.09 -30.60 3.02
CA MET A 1 15.26 -29.22 2.54
C MET A 1 14.03 -28.84 1.69
N THR A 2 12.84 -28.73 2.32
CA THR A 2 11.56 -28.55 1.59
C THR A 2 10.53 -27.71 2.35
N LEU A 3 10.53 -27.75 3.69
CA LEU A 3 9.60 -26.96 4.50
C LEU A 3 9.92 -25.46 4.48
N ILE A 4 11.20 -25.09 4.55
CA ILE A 4 11.63 -23.69 4.58
C ILE A 4 11.38 -23.01 3.21
N SER A 5 11.67 -23.72 2.11
CA SER A 5 11.45 -23.25 0.75
C SER A 5 9.97 -23.10 0.36
N ALA A 6 9.08 -23.98 0.85
CA ALA A 6 7.64 -23.82 0.67
C ALA A 6 7.11 -22.54 1.38
N ASN A 7 7.67 -22.23 2.56
CA ASN A 7 7.28 -21.07 3.36
C ASN A 7 7.65 -19.74 2.67
N PHE A 8 8.72 -19.70 1.86
CA PHE A 8 9.09 -18.50 1.07
C PHE A 8 8.12 -18.20 -0.08
N GLY A 9 7.61 -19.25 -0.74
CA GLY A 9 6.58 -19.08 -1.77
C GLY A 9 5.31 -18.46 -1.20
N GLU A 10 4.89 -18.90 -0.01
CA GLU A 10 3.72 -18.35 0.68
C GLU A 10 3.94 -16.91 1.16
N ILE A 11 5.14 -16.57 1.65
CA ILE A 11 5.50 -15.20 2.05
C ILE A 11 5.51 -14.27 0.83
N ALA A 12 6.09 -14.70 -0.29
CA ALA A 12 6.09 -13.93 -1.53
C ALA A 12 4.66 -13.69 -2.05
N ALA A 13 3.82 -14.73 -2.06
CA ALA A 13 2.40 -14.61 -2.43
C ALA A 13 1.62 -13.67 -1.49
N GLY A 14 1.92 -13.71 -0.19
CA GLY A 14 1.37 -12.77 0.79
C GLY A 14 1.81 -11.32 0.52
N ALA A 15 3.07 -11.11 0.15
CA ALA A 15 3.61 -9.80 -0.23
C ALA A 15 2.88 -9.20 -1.43
N GLU A 16 2.74 -10.00 -2.49
CA GLU A 16 2.02 -9.60 -3.70
C GLU A 16 0.55 -9.30 -3.40
N SER A 17 -0.08 -10.09 -2.53
CA SER A 17 -1.45 -9.86 -2.09
C SER A 17 -1.59 -8.54 -1.33
N ILE A 18 -0.62 -8.16 -0.49
CA ILE A 18 -0.60 -6.88 0.23
C ILE A 18 -0.46 -5.73 -0.77
N ILE A 19 0.43 -5.84 -1.75
CA ILE A 19 0.63 -4.81 -2.79
C ILE A 19 -0.64 -4.65 -3.65
N ALA A 20 -1.28 -5.76 -4.02
CA ALA A 20 -2.54 -5.74 -4.77
C ALA A 20 -3.68 -5.10 -3.95
N ALA A 21 -3.80 -5.48 -2.67
CA ALA A 21 -4.77 -4.88 -1.76
C ALA A 21 -4.53 -3.37 -1.59
N ALA A 22 -3.26 -2.95 -1.50
CA ALA A 22 -2.88 -1.54 -1.44
C ALA A 22 -3.33 -0.77 -2.68
N GLY A 23 -3.05 -1.30 -3.88
CA GLY A 23 -3.50 -0.67 -5.13
C GLY A 23 -5.02 -0.54 -5.21
N ASN A 24 -5.76 -1.56 -4.74
CA ASN A 24 -7.22 -1.51 -4.69
C ASN A 24 -7.72 -0.42 -3.72
N ILE A 25 -7.10 -0.29 -2.54
CA ILE A 25 -7.43 0.76 -1.58
C ILE A 25 -7.18 2.14 -2.17
N THR A 26 -6.05 2.36 -2.84
CA THR A 26 -5.75 3.64 -3.51
C THR A 26 -6.84 3.99 -4.52
N LYS A 27 -7.27 3.04 -5.35
CA LYS A 27 -8.33 3.26 -6.33
C LYS A 27 -9.68 3.61 -5.67
N MET A 28 -10.06 2.90 -4.61
CA MET A 28 -11.29 3.19 -3.87
C MET A 28 -11.27 4.60 -3.26
N LEU A 29 -10.11 5.05 -2.79
CA LEU A 29 -9.92 6.40 -2.25
C LEU A 29 -10.05 7.44 -3.36
N GLU A 30 -9.45 7.22 -4.52
CA GLU A 30 -9.59 8.11 -5.68
C GLU A 30 -11.06 8.24 -6.12
N ASP A 31 -11.77 7.13 -6.21
CA ASP A 31 -13.20 7.11 -6.56
C ASP A 31 -14.05 7.86 -5.53
N LEU A 32 -13.77 7.68 -4.24
CA LEU A 32 -14.47 8.40 -3.17
C LEU A 32 -14.19 9.91 -3.24
N ASN A 33 -12.93 10.31 -3.47
CA ASN A 33 -12.58 11.72 -3.63
C ASN A 33 -13.29 12.34 -4.85
N GLY A 34 -13.38 11.61 -5.96
CA GLY A 34 -14.09 12.04 -7.16
C GLY A 34 -15.59 12.28 -6.91
N GLN A 35 -16.25 11.40 -6.17
CA GLN A 35 -17.65 11.56 -5.77
C GLN A 35 -17.85 12.78 -4.87
N VAL A 36 -16.97 12.97 -3.89
CA VAL A 36 -17.01 14.11 -2.97
C VAL A 36 -16.84 15.44 -3.72
N LYS A 37 -15.87 15.53 -4.64
CA LYS A 37 -15.66 16.71 -5.51
C LYS A 37 -16.87 16.99 -6.40
N SER A 38 -17.44 15.94 -6.99
CA SER A 38 -18.63 16.08 -7.84
C SER A 38 -19.84 16.59 -7.07
N PHE A 39 -20.03 16.10 -5.83
CA PHE A 39 -21.09 16.58 -4.94
C PHE A 39 -20.89 18.04 -4.54
N ALA A 40 -19.65 18.44 -4.18
CA ALA A 40 -19.34 19.81 -3.82
C ALA A 40 -19.59 20.79 -4.98
N ASN A 41 -19.16 20.43 -6.20
CA ASN A 41 -19.36 21.25 -7.40
C ASN A 41 -20.85 21.36 -7.78
N GLY A 42 -21.63 20.29 -7.64
CA GLY A 42 -23.06 20.27 -7.98
C GLY A 42 -23.95 21.08 -7.01
N LYS A 43 -23.41 21.54 -5.88
CA LYS A 43 -24.14 22.29 -4.85
C LYS A 43 -23.81 23.79 -4.83
N ASN A 44 -22.99 24.30 -5.77
CA ASN A 44 -22.51 25.69 -5.78
C ASN A 44 -22.06 26.15 -4.38
N TRP A 45 -21.14 25.41 -3.77
CA TRP A 45 -20.56 25.76 -2.46
C TRP A 45 -19.77 27.06 -2.57
N GLU A 46 -20.43 28.20 -2.40
CA GLU A 46 -19.81 29.53 -2.33
C GLU A 46 -19.42 29.89 -0.86
N GLY A 47 -18.37 30.70 -0.71
CA GLY A 47 -17.97 31.27 0.58
C GLY A 47 -17.35 30.26 1.57
N GLU A 48 -17.85 30.25 2.81
CA GLU A 48 -17.29 29.53 3.96
C GLU A 48 -17.21 27.99 3.74
N THR A 49 -18.17 27.44 2.99
CA THR A 49 -18.21 26.02 2.61
C THR A 49 -17.06 25.62 1.69
N SER A 50 -16.58 26.55 0.84
CA SER A 50 -15.43 26.31 -0.03
C SER A 50 -14.12 26.24 0.76
N GLN A 51 -13.95 27.08 1.79
CA GLN A 51 -12.77 27.03 2.65
C GLN A 51 -12.71 25.73 3.45
N ALA A 52 -13.80 25.33 4.10
CA ALA A 52 -13.88 24.06 4.83
C ALA A 52 -13.63 22.85 3.92
N PHE A 53 -14.13 22.89 2.68
CA PHE A 53 -13.86 21.85 1.69
C PHE A 53 -12.38 21.80 1.30
N ASN A 54 -11.73 22.95 1.08
CA ASN A 54 -10.30 23.01 0.76
C ASN A 54 -9.43 22.45 1.89
N GLU A 55 -9.76 22.77 3.14
CA GLU A 55 -9.10 22.21 4.33
C GLU A 55 -9.29 20.70 4.42
N PHE A 56 -10.51 20.22 4.19
CA PHE A 56 -10.80 18.79 4.11
C PHE A 56 -9.99 18.11 3.00
N GLN A 57 -9.93 18.70 1.80
CA GLN A 57 -9.17 18.15 0.68
C GLN A 57 -7.68 18.07 1.01
N ALA A 58 -7.12 19.12 1.64
CA ALA A 58 -5.72 19.12 2.05
C ALA A 58 -5.41 18.07 3.12
N LYS A 59 -6.38 17.76 4.00
CA LYS A 59 -6.26 16.67 4.98
C LYS A 59 -6.39 15.31 4.31
N TRP A 60 -7.34 15.16 3.40
CA TRP A 60 -7.55 13.96 2.60
C TRP A 60 -6.28 13.59 1.82
N ASP A 61 -5.73 14.52 1.04
CA ASP A 61 -4.54 14.30 0.22
C ASP A 61 -3.34 13.85 1.09
N ARG A 62 -3.16 14.46 2.26
CA ARG A 62 -2.14 14.05 3.25
C ARG A 62 -2.37 12.63 3.77
N SER A 63 -3.59 12.28 4.14
CA SER A 63 -3.93 10.94 4.65
C SER A 63 -3.74 9.86 3.59
N VAL A 64 -4.14 10.11 2.34
CA VAL A 64 -3.95 9.17 1.23
C VAL A 64 -2.47 8.99 0.92
N THR A 65 -1.70 10.07 0.90
CA THR A 65 -0.24 10.00 0.69
C THR A 65 0.43 9.13 1.76
N HIS A 66 0.16 9.39 3.03
CA HIS A 66 0.73 8.63 4.14
C HIS A 66 0.32 7.14 4.10
N LEU A 67 -0.93 6.85 3.72
CA LEU A 67 -1.39 5.48 3.57
C LEU A 67 -0.65 4.76 2.43
N ASN A 68 -0.51 5.40 1.26
CA ASN A 68 0.22 4.85 0.12
C ASN A 68 1.70 4.60 0.46
N GLU A 69 2.34 5.52 1.18
CA GLU A 69 3.71 5.36 1.68
C GLU A 69 3.83 4.16 2.63
N THR A 70 2.90 4.04 3.58
CA THR A 70 2.88 2.93 4.55
C THR A 70 2.72 1.59 3.85
N LEU A 71 1.78 1.50 2.91
CA LEU A 71 1.51 0.27 2.15
C LEU A 71 2.66 -0.10 1.22
N THR A 72 3.28 0.88 0.58
CA THR A 72 4.48 0.68 -0.25
C THR A 72 5.66 0.20 0.61
N SER A 73 5.84 0.80 1.79
CA SER A 73 6.87 0.41 2.74
C SER A 73 6.66 -1.03 3.23
N ALA A 74 5.42 -1.40 3.56
CA ALA A 74 5.07 -2.77 3.95
C ALA A 74 5.37 -3.77 2.83
N GLY A 75 4.97 -3.48 1.58
CA GLY A 75 5.27 -4.33 0.44
C GLY A 75 6.77 -4.52 0.22
N LYS A 76 7.56 -3.44 0.33
CA LYS A 76 9.04 -3.50 0.25
C LYS A 76 9.65 -4.32 1.38
N LEU A 77 9.17 -4.16 2.61
CA LEU A 77 9.65 -4.90 3.78
C LEU A 77 9.49 -6.41 3.60
N VAL A 78 8.33 -6.84 3.08
CA VAL A 78 8.09 -8.28 2.83
C VAL A 78 8.99 -8.78 1.69
N HIS A 79 9.17 -8.00 0.62
CA HIS A 79 10.05 -8.37 -0.49
C HIS A 79 11.52 -8.50 -0.05
N THR A 80 12.04 -7.51 0.68
CA THR A 80 13.41 -7.53 1.21
C THR A 80 13.60 -8.68 2.20
N GLY A 81 12.65 -8.90 3.11
CA GLY A 81 12.70 -10.01 4.06
C GLY A 81 12.77 -11.37 3.36
N ASN A 82 12.04 -11.54 2.25
CA ASN A 82 12.11 -12.78 1.46
C ASN A 82 13.47 -12.97 0.79
N ALA A 83 14.05 -11.92 0.20
CA ALA A 83 15.36 -11.97 -0.44
C ALA A 83 16.50 -12.28 0.56
N ASP A 84 16.43 -11.69 1.76
CA ASP A 84 17.42 -11.93 2.83
C ASP A 84 17.38 -13.38 3.32
N LEU A 85 16.19 -13.96 3.43
CA LEU A 85 16.02 -15.35 3.86
C LEU A 85 16.51 -16.35 2.79
N GLU A 86 16.23 -16.09 1.50
CA GLU A 86 16.74 -16.90 0.39
C GLU A 86 18.28 -16.88 0.33
N SER A 87 18.88 -15.71 0.56
CA SER A 87 20.33 -15.53 0.61
C SER A 87 20.98 -16.32 1.75
N GLN A 88 20.39 -16.27 2.95
CA GLN A 88 20.85 -17.04 4.11
C GLN A 88 20.77 -18.55 3.87
N GLU A 89 19.68 -19.05 3.25
CA GLU A 89 19.56 -20.49 2.95
C GLU A 89 20.61 -20.96 1.94
N LYS A 90 20.86 -20.18 0.87
CA LYS A 90 21.92 -20.48 -0.10
C LYS A 90 23.29 -20.55 0.56
N SER A 91 23.59 -19.61 1.44
CA SER A 91 24.85 -19.58 2.21
C SER A 91 25.00 -20.82 3.09
N LEU A 92 23.97 -21.16 3.88
CA LEU A 92 23.99 -22.35 4.72
C LEU A 92 24.15 -23.63 3.90
N SER A 93 23.43 -23.76 2.79
CA SER A 93 23.50 -24.95 1.93
C SER A 93 24.90 -25.14 1.32
N GLN A 94 25.61 -24.05 0.99
CA GLN A 94 26.99 -24.09 0.51
C GLN A 94 27.99 -24.47 1.61
N MET A 95 27.70 -24.16 2.88
CA MET A 95 28.57 -24.52 4.01
C MET A 95 28.48 -26.00 4.40
N PHE A 96 27.38 -26.67 4.06
CA PHE A 96 27.15 -28.09 4.37
C PHE A 96 27.40 -29.04 3.19
N LEU A 97 27.92 -28.52 2.07
CA LEU A 97 28.45 -29.28 0.93
C LEU A 97 29.98 -29.32 0.98
#